data_AF-X1D2Y1-F1
#
_entry.id   AF-X1D2Y1-F1
#
_cell.length_a   1.000
_cell.length_b   1.000
_cell.length_c   1.000
_cell.angle_alpha   90.00
_cell.angle_beta   90.00
_cell.angle_gamma   90.00
#
_symmetry.space_group_name_H-M   'P 1'
#
loop_
_entity.id
_entity.type
_entity.pdbx_description
1 polymer ?
#
loop_
_entity_poly.entity_id
_entity_poly.type
_entity_poly.pdbx_seq_one_letter_code
_entity_poly.pdbx_strand_id
1 'polypeptide(L)'
;MSQSNSYRNLTKEQIKILQNQGCSAQDWSLVKVADGFNPTRVRGTQFFGRVHIGRFTENVKFAGGLEKPSGIYNATIADCSIGNDARISNIGVHIANYDIGSGACIENVGTMATRPGASFGNGIKA
;
A
#
# COMPACT_ATOMS: atom_id res chain seq x y z
N MET A 1 15.12 -0.31 13.36
CA MET A 1 15.66 0.93 12.76
C MET A 1 14.72 1.33 11.64
N SER A 2 13.92 2.38 11.85
CA SER A 2 13.02 2.92 10.83
C SER A 2 13.87 3.62 9.78
N GLN A 3 14.06 2.99 8.62
CA GLN A 3 14.51 3.70 7.42
C GLN A 3 13.53 4.85 7.19
N SER A 4 13.99 6.08 7.35
CA SER A 4 13.26 7.27 6.94
C SER A 4 13.25 7.30 5.41
N ASN A 5 12.35 6.52 4.81
CA ASN A 5 12.10 6.60 3.37
C ASN A 5 11.68 8.04 3.07
N SER A 6 12.50 8.76 2.29
CA SER A 6 12.09 10.04 1.73
C SER A 6 10.93 9.78 0.76
N TYR A 7 9.77 10.36 1.06
CA TYR A 7 8.59 10.24 0.21
C TYR A 7 8.52 11.43 -0.75
N ARG A 8 8.35 11.14 -2.03
CA ARG A 8 8.17 12.15 -3.08
C ARG A 8 6.81 12.04 -3.75
N ASN A 9 6.41 13.09 -4.46
CA ASN A 9 5.22 13.02 -5.29
C ASN A 9 5.42 12.03 -6.45
N LEU A 10 4.32 11.46 -6.94
CA LEU A 10 4.30 10.69 -8.18
C LEU A 10 4.68 11.59 -9.36
N THR A 11 5.39 11.03 -10.34
CA THR A 11 5.58 11.71 -11.63
C THR A 11 4.33 11.57 -12.49
N LYS A 12 4.21 12.40 -13.54
CA LYS A 12 3.08 12.32 -14.49
C LYS A 12 2.98 10.95 -15.16
N GLU A 13 4.12 10.35 -15.49
CA GLU A 13 4.21 9.03 -16.11
C GLU A 13 3.73 7.95 -15.14
N GLN A 14 4.12 8.04 -13.86
CA GLN A 14 3.67 7.11 -12.83
C GLN A 14 2.14 7.20 -12.63
N ILE A 15 1.58 8.42 -12.58
CA ILE A 15 0.13 8.63 -12.49
C ILE A 15 -0.58 8.00 -13.69
N LYS A 16 -0.07 8.20 -14.92
CA LYS A 16 -0.66 7.61 -16.13
C LYS A 16 -0.66 6.08 -16.09
N ILE A 17 0.42 5.46 -15.60
CA ILE A 17 0.49 4.00 -15.40
C ILE A 17 -0.55 3.53 -14.39
N LEU A 18 -0.72 4.24 -13.28
CA LEU A 18 -1.72 3.91 -12.26
C LEU A 18 -3.15 4.02 -12.82
N GLN A 19 -3.47 5.11 -13.52
CA GLN A 19 -4.77 5.32 -14.17
C GLN A 19 -5.10 4.22 -15.19
N ASN A 20 -4.13 3.87 -16.05
CA ASN A 20 -4.30 2.79 -17.03
C ASN A 20 -4.52 1.42 -16.39
N GLN A 21 -4.08 1.23 -15.14
CA GLN A 21 -4.32 0.03 -14.35
C GLN A 21 -5.61 0.09 -13.52
N GLY A 22 -6.49 1.05 -13.79
CA GLY A 22 -7.76 1.21 -13.09
C GLY A 22 -7.63 1.83 -11.70
N CYS A 23 -6.52 2.52 -11.41
CA CYS A 23 -6.38 3.23 -10.14
C CYS A 23 -6.89 4.67 -10.24
N SER A 24 -7.37 5.20 -9.12
CA SER A 24 -7.78 6.59 -8.98
C SER A 24 -7.34 7.15 -7.62
N ALA A 25 -7.26 8.47 -7.52
CA ALA A 25 -7.03 9.17 -6.27
C ALA A 25 -7.98 10.36 -6.16
N GLN A 26 -8.44 10.66 -4.94
CA GLN A 26 -9.15 11.90 -4.65
C GLN A 26 -8.28 13.12 -4.99
N ASP A 27 -7.00 13.06 -4.64
CA ASP A 27 -5.98 14.03 -5.01
C ASP A 27 -4.62 13.32 -5.09
N TRP A 28 -4.03 13.28 -6.29
CA TRP A 28 -2.71 12.65 -6.50
C TRP A 28 -1.58 13.36 -5.76
N SER A 29 -1.73 14.63 -5.36
CA SER A 29 -0.74 15.36 -4.58
C SER A 29 -0.60 14.82 -3.14
N LEU A 30 -1.64 14.11 -2.65
CA LEU A 30 -1.65 13.47 -1.33
C LEU A 30 -1.12 12.03 -1.37
N VAL A 31 -0.88 11.47 -2.55
CA VAL A 31 -0.27 10.14 -2.73
C VAL A 31 1.24 10.31 -2.97
N LYS A 32 2.04 9.90 -2.00
CA LYS A 32 3.49 9.97 -2.06
C LYS A 32 4.11 8.59 -2.08
N VAL A 33 5.26 8.49 -2.75
CA VAL A 33 5.94 7.23 -2.99
C VAL A 33 7.41 7.31 -2.61
N ALA A 34 7.95 6.21 -2.10
CA ALA A 34 9.36 6.08 -1.81
C ALA A 34 10.20 5.94 -3.09
N ASP A 35 11.50 6.17 -2.97
CA ASP A 35 12.44 5.85 -4.04
C ASP A 35 12.40 4.36 -4.41
N GLY A 36 12.46 4.07 -5.71
CA GLY A 36 12.29 2.71 -6.23
C GLY A 36 10.83 2.23 -6.32
N PHE A 37 9.84 3.11 -6.11
CA PHE A 37 8.43 2.76 -6.31
C PHE A 37 8.13 2.28 -7.74
N ASN A 38 7.49 1.11 -7.82
CA ASN A 38 7.08 0.50 -9.07
C ASN A 38 5.55 0.61 -9.26
N PRO A 39 5.06 1.54 -10.11
CA PRO A 39 3.63 1.73 -10.32
C PRO A 39 2.94 0.53 -10.98
N THR A 40 3.67 -0.35 -11.67
CA THR A 40 3.10 -1.54 -12.34
C THR A 40 2.58 -2.60 -11.34
N ARG A 41 2.90 -2.45 -10.06
CA ARG A 41 2.46 -3.33 -8.96
C ARG A 41 1.28 -2.75 -8.19
N VAL A 42 0.58 -1.78 -8.76
CA VAL A 42 -0.65 -1.20 -8.19
C VAL A 42 -1.75 -1.27 -9.24
N ARG A 43 -2.86 -1.95 -8.93
CA ARG A 43 -3.97 -2.17 -9.88
C ARG A 43 -5.32 -2.07 -9.19
N GLY A 44 -6.31 -1.49 -9.89
CA GLY A 44 -7.69 -1.39 -9.40
C GLY A 44 -7.80 -0.75 -8.01
N THR A 45 -6.95 0.24 -7.72
CA THR A 45 -6.82 0.80 -6.36
C THR A 45 -7.34 2.24 -6.30
N GLN A 46 -8.16 2.54 -5.29
CA GLN A 46 -8.66 3.89 -5.03
C GLN A 46 -7.96 4.49 -3.80
N PHE A 47 -7.41 5.68 -3.95
CA PHE A 47 -6.69 6.40 -2.88
C PHE A 47 -7.48 7.60 -2.36
N PHE A 48 -7.61 7.71 -1.05
CA PHE A 48 -8.25 8.81 -0.34
C PHE A 48 -7.33 9.38 0.74
N GLY A 49 -7.40 10.69 0.96
CA GLY A 49 -6.57 11.34 1.97
C GLY A 49 -5.07 11.15 1.72
N ARG A 50 -4.27 11.12 2.80
CA ARG A 50 -2.80 11.05 2.72
C ARG A 50 -2.33 9.59 2.64
N VAL A 51 -1.77 9.19 1.50
CA VAL A 51 -1.27 7.82 1.31
C VAL A 51 0.22 7.84 1.01
N HIS A 52 1.01 7.14 1.82
CA HIS A 52 2.44 6.95 1.60
C HIS A 52 2.71 5.49 1.19
N ILE A 53 3.42 5.28 0.09
CA ILE A 53 3.64 3.94 -0.48
C ILE A 53 5.14 3.66 -0.61
N GLY A 54 5.60 2.58 0.01
CA GLY A 54 6.97 2.08 -0.11
C GLY A 54 7.30 1.57 -1.53
N ARG A 55 8.53 1.09 -1.72
CA ARG A 55 8.89 0.43 -2.98
C ARG A 55 8.21 -0.94 -3.07
N PHE A 56 7.91 -1.38 -4.29
CA PHE A 56 7.41 -2.73 -4.56
C PHE A 56 8.34 -3.40 -5.57
N THR A 57 9.35 -4.12 -5.10
CA THR A 57 10.34 -4.79 -5.95
C THR A 57 10.33 -6.30 -5.74
N GLU A 58 9.97 -6.76 -4.55
CA GLU A 58 10.04 -8.17 -4.16
C GLU A 58 8.71 -8.92 -4.27
N ASN A 59 8.77 -10.23 -4.05
CA ASN A 59 7.60 -11.08 -3.84
C ASN A 59 7.44 -11.42 -2.36
N VAL A 60 6.19 -11.58 -1.92
CA VAL A 60 5.84 -12.11 -0.60
C VAL A 60 5.74 -13.63 -0.70
N LYS A 61 6.43 -14.32 0.21
CA LYS A 61 6.45 -15.79 0.30
C LYS A 61 5.30 -16.30 1.16
N PHE A 62 4.62 -17.33 0.67
CA PHE A 62 3.54 -18.03 1.37
C PHE A 62 3.97 -19.47 1.70
N ALA A 63 3.16 -20.14 2.53
CA ALA A 63 3.34 -21.55 2.79
C ALA A 63 3.29 -22.38 1.49
N GLY A 64 4.08 -23.44 1.42
CA GLY A 64 4.14 -24.32 0.25
C GLY A 64 4.95 -23.78 -0.94
N GLY A 65 5.79 -22.77 -0.73
CA GLY A 65 6.68 -22.23 -1.77
C GLY A 65 5.97 -21.33 -2.80
N LEU A 66 4.70 -21.01 -2.58
CA LEU A 66 3.97 -20.04 -3.40
C LEU A 66 4.53 -18.63 -3.14
N GLU A 67 4.82 -17.90 -4.21
CA GLU A 67 5.22 -16.51 -4.13
C GLU A 67 4.23 -15.64 -4.91
N LYS A 68 3.85 -14.50 -4.33
CA LYS A 68 3.02 -13.50 -5.03
C LYS A 68 3.72 -12.15 -5.00
N PRO A 69 3.57 -11.31 -6.04
CA PRO A 69 4.21 -10.00 -6.08
C PRO A 69 3.75 -9.11 -4.91
N SER A 70 4.68 -8.38 -4.30
CA SER A 70 4.32 -7.21 -3.48
C SER A 70 3.60 -6.17 -4.32
N GLY A 71 2.75 -5.37 -3.70
CA GLY A 71 1.90 -4.40 -4.38
C GLY A 71 0.52 -4.24 -3.75
N ILE A 72 -0.30 -3.39 -4.38
CA ILE A 72 -1.68 -3.13 -3.97
C ILE A 72 -2.61 -3.52 -5.13
N TYR A 73 -3.53 -4.44 -4.88
CA TYR A 73 -4.36 -5.04 -5.92
C TYR A 73 -5.83 -5.06 -5.48
N ASN A 74 -6.70 -4.35 -6.21
CA ASN A 74 -8.14 -4.29 -5.94
C ASN A 74 -8.44 -3.90 -4.49
N ALA A 75 -8.19 -2.63 -4.16
CA ALA A 75 -8.34 -2.12 -2.80
C ALA A 75 -8.73 -0.64 -2.75
N THR A 76 -9.37 -0.26 -1.66
CA THR A 76 -9.57 1.15 -1.30
C THR A 76 -8.72 1.48 -0.09
N ILE A 77 -7.87 2.51 -0.20
CA ILE A 77 -6.90 2.90 0.82
C ILE A 77 -7.15 4.36 1.20
N ALA A 78 -7.29 4.62 2.51
CA ALA A 78 -7.52 5.96 3.03
C ALA A 78 -6.56 6.28 4.20
N ASP A 79 -5.82 7.39 4.12
CA ASP A 79 -4.98 7.86 5.23
C ASP A 79 -4.03 6.79 5.82
N CYS A 80 -3.28 6.12 4.95
CA CYS A 80 -2.40 5.01 5.32
C CYS A 80 -0.93 5.26 4.95
N SER A 81 -0.02 4.69 5.73
CA SER A 81 1.38 4.47 5.34
C SER A 81 1.58 2.99 5.02
N ILE A 82 2.20 2.68 3.89
CA ILE A 82 2.44 1.30 3.43
C ILE A 82 3.93 1.10 3.26
N GLY A 83 4.49 0.15 4.00
CA GLY A 83 5.91 -0.18 3.98
C GLY A 83 6.38 -0.83 2.67
N ASN A 84 7.70 -0.96 2.54
CA ASN A 84 8.31 -1.57 1.36
C ASN A 84 7.87 -3.03 1.23
N ASP A 85 7.61 -3.46 -0.01
CA ASP A 85 7.36 -4.85 -0.37
C ASP A 85 6.17 -5.49 0.38
N ALA A 86 5.25 -4.66 0.89
CA ALA A 86 3.98 -5.13 1.42
C ALA A 86 3.06 -5.64 0.29
N ARG A 87 2.18 -6.58 0.61
CA ARG A 87 1.15 -7.08 -0.28
C ARG A 87 -0.23 -6.80 0.32
N ILE A 88 -1.02 -6.01 -0.38
CA ILE A 88 -2.41 -5.71 -0.06
C ILE A 88 -3.25 -6.15 -1.25
N SER A 89 -4.14 -7.12 -1.08
CA SER A 89 -4.89 -7.69 -2.21
C SER A 89 -6.33 -8.00 -1.84
N ASN A 90 -7.26 -7.62 -2.72
CA ASN A 90 -8.69 -7.93 -2.60
C ASN A 90 -9.28 -7.43 -1.26
N ILE A 91 -9.34 -6.12 -1.10
CA ILE A 91 -9.97 -5.48 0.05
C ILE A 91 -11.42 -5.15 -0.31
N GLY A 92 -12.37 -5.74 0.41
CA GLY A 92 -13.78 -5.71 0.05
C GLY A 92 -14.44 -4.32 0.16
N VAL A 93 -14.03 -3.53 1.17
CA VAL A 93 -14.55 -2.19 1.43
C VAL A 93 -13.43 -1.17 1.46
N HIS A 94 -12.56 -1.19 2.49
CA HIS A 94 -11.38 -0.30 2.58
C HIS A 94 -10.39 -0.68 3.70
N ILE A 95 -9.18 -0.12 3.62
CA ILE A 95 -8.26 0.04 4.75
C ILE A 95 -8.11 1.53 5.07
N ALA A 96 -8.31 1.93 6.33
CA ALA A 96 -8.21 3.33 6.74
C ALA A 96 -7.46 3.56 8.06
N ASN A 97 -6.60 4.58 8.11
CA ASN A 97 -5.86 5.02 9.30
C ASN A 97 -4.87 3.97 9.84
N TYR A 98 -4.06 3.38 8.96
CA TYR A 98 -3.06 2.37 9.31
C TYR A 98 -1.65 2.76 8.90
N ASP A 99 -0.69 2.40 9.75
CA ASP A 99 0.70 2.19 9.36
C ASP A 99 0.94 0.69 9.13
N ILE A 100 1.07 0.30 7.88
CA ILE A 100 1.30 -1.08 7.43
C ILE A 100 2.81 -1.29 7.26
N GLY A 101 3.37 -2.26 7.99
CA GLY A 101 4.80 -2.55 7.97
C GLY A 101 5.32 -3.12 6.64
N SER A 102 6.63 -3.00 6.43
CA SER A 102 7.30 -3.60 5.27
C SER A 102 7.14 -5.13 5.27
N GLY A 103 6.90 -5.72 4.10
CA GLY A 103 6.68 -7.16 3.94
C GLY A 103 5.36 -7.69 4.52
N ALA A 104 4.50 -6.83 5.08
CA ALA A 104 3.19 -7.25 5.58
C ALA A 104 2.33 -7.80 4.45
N CYS A 105 1.51 -8.81 4.76
CA CYS A 105 0.59 -9.42 3.81
C CYS A 105 -0.85 -9.33 4.34
N ILE A 106 -1.71 -8.65 3.58
CA ILE A 106 -3.13 -8.47 3.86
C ILE A 106 -3.88 -8.90 2.60
N GLU A 107 -4.56 -10.04 2.64
CA GLU A 107 -5.36 -10.54 1.52
C GLU A 107 -6.78 -10.91 1.95
N ASN A 108 -7.77 -10.61 1.10
CA ASN A 108 -9.18 -11.02 1.28
C ASN A 108 -9.80 -10.53 2.59
N VAL A 109 -9.59 -9.26 2.94
CA VAL A 109 -10.20 -8.64 4.12
C VAL A 109 -11.33 -7.69 3.68
N GLY A 110 -12.48 -7.76 4.36
CA GLY A 110 -13.60 -6.84 4.10
C GLY A 110 -13.25 -5.40 4.44
N THR A 111 -13.02 -5.12 5.73
CA THR A 111 -12.67 -3.78 6.23
C THR A 111 -11.58 -3.88 7.29
N MET A 112 -10.59 -2.99 7.22
CA MET A 112 -9.67 -2.71 8.33
C MET A 112 -9.69 -1.21 8.61
N ALA A 113 -10.21 -0.79 9.76
CA ALA A 113 -10.33 0.63 10.07
C ALA A 113 -9.97 0.93 11.53
N THR A 114 -9.33 2.08 11.74
CA THR A 114 -8.97 2.59 13.07
C THR A 114 -9.47 4.01 13.25
N ARG A 115 -9.56 4.46 14.50
CA ARG A 115 -9.79 5.86 14.84
C ARG A 115 -8.46 6.57 15.04
N PRO A 116 -8.33 7.85 14.65
CA PRO A 116 -7.15 8.65 14.95
C PRO A 116 -6.77 8.55 16.45
N GLY A 117 -5.49 8.25 16.72
CA GLY A 117 -4.96 8.10 18.08
C GLY A 117 -5.15 6.72 18.72
N ALA A 118 -5.88 5.79 18.08
CA ALA A 118 -5.92 4.40 18.53
C ALA A 118 -4.63 3.66 18.16
N SER A 119 -4.23 2.65 18.95
CA SER A 119 -3.08 1.79 18.64
C SER A 119 -3.42 0.33 18.87
N PHE A 120 -3.12 -0.50 17.88
CA PHE A 120 -3.07 -1.96 17.95
C PHE A 120 -2.11 -2.43 16.85
N GLY A 121 -1.55 -3.63 16.98
CA GLY A 121 -0.63 -4.16 15.98
C GLY A 121 -0.58 -5.67 16.01
N ASN A 122 -0.38 -6.27 14.83
CA ASN A 122 0.03 -7.66 14.67
C ASN A 122 1.51 -7.66 14.26
N GLY A 123 2.34 -8.50 14.90
CA GLY A 123 3.79 -8.53 14.66
C GLY A 123 4.62 -7.48 15.40
N ILE A 124 4.06 -6.88 16.46
CA ILE A 124 4.72 -5.83 17.26
C ILE A 124 5.70 -6.36 18.33
N LYS A 125 5.73 -7.68 18.60
CA LYS A 125 6.79 -8.37 19.34
C LYS A 125 6.96 -9.81 18.82
N ALA A 126 8.21 -10.27 18.77
CA ALA A 126 8.56 -11.68 18.79
C ALA A 126 8.60 -12.17 20.25
#